data_AF-A0A834AHP4-F1
#
_entry.id   AF-A0A834AHP4-F1
#
_cell.length_a   1.000
_cell.length_b   1.000
_cell.length_c   1.000
_cell.angle_alpha   90.00
_cell.angle_beta   90.00
_cell.angle_gamma   90.00
#
_symmetry.space_group_name_H-M   'P 1'
#
loop_
_entity.id
_entity.type
_entity.pdbx_description
1 polymer ?
#
loop_
_entity_poly.entity_id
_entity_poly.type
_entity_poly.pdbx_seq_one_letter_code
_entity_poly.pdbx_strand_id
1 'polypeptide(L)'
;MELRCVVQPLEIDLDSMRNLKVSLENSLREVEMLYAIQMEQLNGILLHLQSELSQTQAEGQCQTQEYEALLNIKVKLEAETATYDSLLEEGEDFSPVDTLGKSHSLQIIQKTMTHRIVDGRVVSEVNDTKVLRH
;
A
#
# COMPACT_ATOMS: atom_id res chain seq x y z
N MET A 1 35.31 72.68 35.84
CA MET A 1 36.03 71.38 35.89
C MET A 1 35.07 70.24 36.22
N GLU A 2 34.09 70.45 37.09
CA GLU A 2 33.11 69.44 37.54
C GLU A 2 32.25 68.80 36.43
N LEU A 3 31.81 69.56 35.42
CA LEU A 3 31.03 69.02 34.29
C LEU A 3 31.78 67.93 33.50
N ARG A 4 33.10 68.04 33.32
CA ARG A 4 33.89 67.01 32.64
C ARG A 4 34.02 65.72 33.47
N CYS A 5 34.07 65.84 34.80
CA CYS A 5 34.13 64.69 35.70
C CYS A 5 32.84 63.86 35.71
N VAL A 6 31.69 64.44 35.35
CA VAL A 6 30.40 63.71 35.28
C VAL A 6 30.13 63.15 33.89
N VAL A 7 30.55 63.85 32.83
CA VAL A 7 30.30 63.42 31.44
C VAL A 7 31.13 62.20 31.05
N GLN A 8 32.42 62.16 31.39
CA GLN A 8 33.31 61.04 31.02
C GLN A 8 32.82 59.65 31.51
N PRO A 9 32.42 59.45 32.78
CA PRO A 9 31.90 58.15 33.21
C PRO A 9 30.60 57.76 32.49
N LEU A 10 29.72 58.72 32.20
CA LEU A 10 28.50 58.46 31.43
C LEU A 10 28.81 58.04 29.99
N GLU A 11 29.81 58.64 29.34
CA GLU A 11 30.28 58.23 28.01
C GLU A 11 30.85 56.80 28.03
N ILE A 12 31.64 56.46 29.06
CA ILE A 12 32.18 55.12 29.26
C ILE A 12 31.06 54.10 29.46
N ASP A 13 30.06 54.40 30.29
CA ASP A 13 28.91 53.53 30.52
C ASP A 13 28.09 53.35 29.24
N LEU A 14 27.91 54.41 28.47
CA LEU A 14 27.18 54.36 27.20
C LEU A 14 27.91 53.47 26.19
N ASP A 15 29.23 53.63 26.05
CA ASP A 15 30.04 52.78 25.17
C ASP A 15 30.09 51.32 25.65
N SER A 16 30.12 51.10 26.97
CA SER A 16 29.96 49.76 27.57
C SER A 16 28.62 49.12 27.17
N MET A 17 27.52 49.87 27.28
CA MET A 17 26.19 49.39 26.88
C MET A 17 26.08 49.12 25.38
N ARG A 18 26.72 49.94 24.53
CA ARG A 18 26.81 49.68 23.08
C ARG A 18 27.56 48.38 22.79
N ASN A 19 28.70 48.16 23.44
CA ASN A 19 29.48 46.93 23.28
C ASN A 19 28.70 45.70 23.76
N LEU A 20 28.00 45.80 24.89
CA LEU A 20 27.13 44.74 25.39
C LEU A 20 26.02 44.41 24.39
N LYS A 21 25.35 45.44 23.85
CA LYS A 21 24.31 45.26 22.83
C LYS A 21 24.86 44.51 21.62
N VAL A 22 26.00 44.92 21.07
CA VAL A 22 26.63 44.26 19.91
C VAL A 22 26.97 42.80 20.23
N SER A 23 27.50 42.52 21.42
CA SER A 23 27.79 41.15 21.85
C SER A 23 26.53 40.28 21.92
N LEU A 24 25.42 40.82 22.45
CA LEU A 24 24.15 40.11 22.51
C LEU A 24 23.54 39.88 21.10
N GLU A 25 23.59 40.87 20.21
CA GLU A 25 23.14 40.73 18.82
C GLU A 25 23.94 39.66 18.06
N ASN A 26 25.25 39.59 18.30
CA ASN A 26 26.10 38.55 17.70
C ASN A 26 25.78 37.16 18.27
N SER A 27 25.60 37.05 19.59
CA SER A 27 25.22 35.78 20.23
C SER A 27 23.86 35.29 19.74
N LEU A 28 22.89 36.19 19.58
CA LEU A 28 21.59 35.86 19.00
C LEU A 28 21.73 35.31 17.59
N ARG A 29 22.48 36.00 16.72
CA ARG A 29 22.71 35.55 15.33
C ARG A 29 23.40 34.20 15.26
N GLU A 30 24.38 33.95 16.14
CA GLU A 30 25.06 32.66 16.22
C GLU A 30 24.08 31.53 16.58
N VAL A 31 23.25 31.75 17.59
CA VAL A 31 22.23 30.78 18.00
C VAL A 31 21.22 30.54 16.88
N GLU A 32 20.71 31.58 16.23
CA GLU A 32 19.80 31.47 15.08
C GLU A 32 20.41 30.64 13.94
N MET A 33 21.68 30.89 13.60
CA MET A 33 22.39 30.13 12.57
C MET A 33 22.54 28.65 12.96
N LEU A 34 22.89 28.36 14.21
CA LEU A 34 23.00 26.99 14.70
C LEU A 34 21.66 26.23 14.61
N TYR A 35 20.55 26.89 14.98
CA TYR A 35 19.23 26.30 14.86
C TYR A 35 18.82 26.09 13.40
N ALA A 36 19.14 27.03 12.50
CA ALA A 36 18.87 26.87 11.08
C ALA A 36 19.59 25.65 10.49
N ILE A 37 20.88 25.46 10.81
CA ILE A 37 21.66 24.30 10.39
C ILE A 37 21.08 23.00 10.95
N GLN A 38 20.74 22.97 12.25
CA GLN A 38 20.12 21.79 12.86
C GLN A 38 18.78 21.42 12.20
N MET A 39 17.96 22.42 11.87
CA MET A 39 16.71 22.15 11.16
C MET A 39 16.93 21.65 9.74
N GLU A 40 17.91 22.17 9.02
CA GLU A 40 18.26 21.67 7.69
C GLU A 40 18.71 20.20 7.75
N GLN A 41 19.55 19.86 8.73
CA GLN A 41 19.98 18.47 8.96
C GLN A 41 18.81 17.54 9.27
N LEU A 42 17.92 17.94 10.19
CA LEU A 42 16.73 17.16 10.54
C LEU A 42 15.79 16.98 9.35
N ASN A 43 15.57 18.04 8.56
CA ASN A 43 14.77 17.97 7.33
C ASN A 43 15.40 17.03 6.30
N GLY A 44 16.73 17.04 6.16
CA GLY A 44 17.45 16.11 5.29
C GLY A 44 17.23 14.65 5.69
N ILE A 45 17.34 14.34 6.98
CA ILE A 45 17.07 12.99 7.51
C ILE A 45 15.60 12.60 7.28
N LEU A 46 14.67 13.51 7.54
CA LEU A 46 13.24 13.27 7.36
C LEU A 46 12.90 12.96 5.90
N LEU A 47 13.45 13.74 4.96
CA LEU A 47 13.26 13.51 3.52
C LEU A 47 13.85 12.17 3.07
N HIS A 48 15.03 11.80 3.58
CA HIS A 48 15.63 10.51 3.27
C HIS A 48 14.75 9.36 3.75
N LEU A 49 14.31 9.39 5.00
CA LEU A 49 13.42 8.37 5.56
C LEU A 49 12.07 8.29 4.83
N GLN A 50 11.51 9.43 4.42
CA GLN A 50 10.29 9.45 3.60
C GLN A 50 10.51 8.78 2.25
N SER A 51 11.66 9.02 1.60
CA SER A 51 12.03 8.38 0.34
C SER A 51 12.17 6.87 0.51
N GLU A 52 12.89 6.41 1.54
CA GLU A 52 13.06 4.98 1.83
C GLU A 52 11.71 4.30 2.08
N LEU A 53 10.85 4.91 2.91
CA LEU A 53 9.52 4.39 3.18
C LEU A 53 8.66 4.27 1.92
N SER A 54 8.68 5.30 1.07
CA SER A 54 7.96 5.27 -0.22
C SER A 54 8.49 4.18 -1.14
N GLN A 55 9.80 3.97 -1.16
CA GLN A 55 10.42 2.93 -1.97
C GLN A 55 10.02 1.53 -1.49
N THR A 56 10.15 1.24 -0.18
CA THR A 56 9.77 -0.06 0.38
C THR A 56 8.28 -0.35 0.19
N GLN A 57 7.41 0.67 0.28
CA GLN A 57 5.99 0.49 -0.03
C GLN A 57 5.75 0.11 -1.49
N ALA A 58 6.45 0.75 -2.44
CA ALA A 58 6.35 0.42 -3.86
C ALA A 58 6.88 -0.99 -4.14
N GLU A 59 8.00 -1.37 -3.55
CA GLU A 59 8.56 -2.73 -3.65
C GLU A 59 7.60 -3.78 -3.10
N GLY A 60 6.99 -3.54 -1.94
CA GLY A 60 5.98 -4.44 -1.36
C GLY A 60 4.74 -4.60 -2.23
N GLN A 61 4.27 -3.51 -2.86
CA GLN A 61 3.17 -3.57 -3.81
C GLN A 61 3.52 -4.39 -5.06
N CYS A 62 4.72 -4.20 -5.60
CA CYS A 62 5.23 -4.98 -6.74
C CYS A 62 5.27 -6.47 -6.37
N GLN A 63 5.85 -6.81 -5.22
CA GLN A 63 5.93 -8.19 -4.74
C GLN A 63 4.54 -8.83 -4.53
N THR A 64 3.57 -8.05 -4.05
CA THR A 64 2.19 -8.54 -3.89
C THR A 64 1.57 -8.89 -5.24
N GLN A 65 1.76 -8.05 -6.26
CA GLN A 65 1.27 -8.32 -7.62
C GLN A 65 1.94 -9.53 -8.25
N GLU A 66 3.26 -9.68 -8.08
CA GLU A 66 4.01 -10.84 -8.57
C GLU A 66 3.54 -12.13 -7.89
N TYR A 67 3.29 -12.07 -6.57
CA TYR A 67 2.75 -13.19 -5.81
C TYR A 67 1.36 -13.61 -6.30
N GLU A 68 0.45 -12.66 -6.50
CA GLU A 68 -0.89 -12.94 -7.04
C GLU A 68 -0.83 -13.55 -8.44
N ALA A 69 0.06 -13.05 -9.31
CA ALA A 69 0.26 -13.61 -10.64
C ALA A 69 0.74 -15.07 -10.57
N LEU A 70 1.72 -15.35 -9.70
CA LEU A 70 2.24 -16.71 -9.50
C LEU A 70 1.17 -17.64 -8.92
N LEU A 71 0.39 -17.16 -7.94
CA LEU A 71 -0.71 -17.92 -7.36
C LEU A 71 -1.75 -18.29 -8.42
N ASN A 72 -2.11 -17.34 -9.29
CA ASN A 72 -3.04 -17.59 -10.39
C ASN A 72 -2.52 -18.67 -11.36
N ILE A 73 -1.23 -18.66 -11.68
CA ILE A 73 -0.60 -19.70 -12.50
C ILE A 73 -0.67 -21.06 -11.79
N LYS A 74 -0.32 -21.10 -10.50
CA LYS A 74 -0.38 -22.31 -9.69
C LYS A 74 -1.77 -22.91 -9.65
N VAL A 75 -2.81 -22.11 -9.42
CA VAL A 75 -4.22 -22.57 -9.42
C VAL A 75 -4.62 -23.15 -10.78
N LYS A 76 -4.19 -22.54 -11.88
CA LYS A 76 -4.46 -23.07 -13.24
C LYS A 76 -3.78 -24.42 -13.45
N LEU A 77 -2.53 -24.56 -13.03
CA LEU A 77 -1.78 -25.82 -13.15
C LEU A 77 -2.42 -26.93 -12.30
N GLU A 78 -2.87 -26.62 -11.08
CA GLU A 78 -3.58 -27.59 -10.25
C GLU A 78 -4.89 -28.09 -10.89
N ALA A 79 -5.64 -27.19 -11.52
CA ALA A 79 -6.83 -27.57 -12.27
C ALA A 79 -6.50 -28.46 -13.49
N GLU A 80 -5.38 -28.17 -14.17
CA GLU A 80 -4.89 -28.98 -15.29
C GLU A 80 -4.48 -30.38 -14.83
N THR A 81 -3.72 -30.49 -13.73
CA THR A 81 -3.36 -31.78 -13.11
C THR A 81 -4.59 -32.59 -12.72
N ALA A 82 -5.57 -31.97 -12.06
CA ALA A 82 -6.81 -32.65 -11.68
C ALA A 82 -7.60 -33.15 -12.91
N THR A 83 -7.56 -32.40 -14.02
CA THR A 83 -8.17 -32.82 -15.28
C THR A 83 -7.44 -34.02 -15.88
N TYR A 84 -6.10 -34.00 -15.87
CA TYR A 84 -5.31 -35.15 -16.34
C TYR A 84 -5.54 -36.40 -15.51
N ASP A 85 -5.63 -36.28 -14.18
CA ASP A 85 -5.93 -37.40 -13.29
C ASP A 85 -7.30 -38.02 -13.62
N SER A 86 -8.34 -37.19 -13.81
CA SER A 86 -9.67 -37.67 -14.21
C SER A 86 -9.67 -38.39 -15.56
N LEU A 87 -8.92 -37.89 -16.55
CA LEU A 87 -8.82 -38.52 -17.87
C LEU A 87 -8.06 -39.85 -17.83
N LEU A 88 -7.07 -39.98 -16.94
CA LEU A 88 -6.34 -41.24 -16.72
C LEU A 88 -7.24 -42.27 -16.02
N GLU A 89 -8.01 -41.88 -15.00
CA GLU A 89 -8.99 -42.76 -14.34
C GLU A 89 -10.08 -43.24 -15.31
N GLU A 90 -10.66 -42.36 -16.13
CA GLU A 90 -11.64 -42.74 -17.16
C GLU A 90 -11.05 -43.68 -18.23
N GLY A 91 -9.74 -43.56 -18.51
CA GLY A 91 -9.01 -44.42 -19.44
C GLY A 91 -8.76 -45.84 -18.93
N GLU A 92 -8.64 -46.02 -17.61
CA GLU A 92 -8.43 -47.33 -16.97
C GLU A 92 -9.74 -48.15 -16.83
N ASP A 93 -10.91 -47.49 -16.83
CA ASP A 93 -12.22 -48.15 -16.81
C ASP A 93 -12.67 -48.74 -18.16
N PHE A 94 -11.87 -48.59 -19.23
CA PHE A 94 -12.05 -49.32 -20.49
C PHE A 94 -11.58 -50.79 -20.39
N SER A 95 -12.08 -51.52 -19.39
CA SER A 95 -12.14 -52.97 -19.51
C SER A 95 -13.27 -53.33 -20.51
N PRO A 96 -13.04 -54.24 -21.47
CA PRO A 96 -14.01 -54.54 -22.53
C PRO A 96 -15.17 -55.45 -22.05
N VAL A 97 -15.72 -55.21 -20.86
CA VAL A 97 -16.71 -56.11 -20.22
C VAL A 97 -18.01 -55.44 -19.76
N ASP A 98 -18.22 -54.13 -19.92
CA ASP A 98 -19.55 -53.55 -19.60
C ASP A 98 -20.00 -52.48 -20.62
N THR A 99 -20.36 -52.92 -21.82
CA THR A 99 -21.09 -52.10 -22.82
C THR A 99 -22.52 -52.61 -23.03
N LEU A 100 -23.26 -52.87 -21.95
CA LEU A 100 -24.68 -53.20 -22.07
C LEU A 100 -25.51 -52.66 -20.90
N GLY A 101 -26.05 -51.45 -21.02
CA GLY A 101 -27.26 -51.10 -20.25
C GLY A 101 -27.48 -49.67 -19.78
N LYS A 102 -26.60 -48.68 -20.03
CA LYS A 102 -26.89 -47.29 -19.67
C LYS A 102 -27.37 -46.48 -20.87
N SER A 103 -28.66 -46.61 -21.16
CA SER A 103 -29.37 -45.61 -21.95
C SER A 103 -29.48 -44.34 -21.11
N HIS A 104 -28.47 -43.47 -21.19
CA HIS A 104 -28.52 -42.15 -20.58
C HIS A 104 -29.51 -41.29 -21.36
N SER A 105 -30.75 -41.22 -20.86
CA SER A 105 -31.71 -40.20 -21.28
C SER A 105 -31.13 -38.83 -20.96
N LEU A 106 -30.70 -38.10 -21.99
CA LEU A 106 -30.25 -36.71 -21.86
C LEU A 106 -31.45 -35.86 -21.41
N GLN A 107 -31.34 -35.24 -20.22
CA GLN A 107 -32.34 -34.31 -19.70
C GLN A 107 -31.87 -32.89 -19.92
N ILE A 108 -32.74 -32.02 -20.43
CA ILE A 108 -32.43 -30.59 -20.60
C ILE A 108 -32.68 -29.89 -19.26
N ILE A 109 -31.65 -29.24 -18.72
CA ILE A 109 -31.74 -28.44 -17.49
C ILE A 109 -31.77 -26.97 -17.89
N GLN A 110 -32.84 -26.27 -17.51
CA GLN A 110 -32.93 -24.82 -17.64
C GLN A 110 -32.60 -24.18 -16.28
N LYS A 111 -31.53 -23.38 -16.24
CA LYS A 111 -31.17 -22.54 -15.10
C LYS A 111 -31.59 -21.10 -15.39
N THR A 112 -32.35 -20.50 -14.48
CA THR A 112 -32.77 -19.09 -14.56
C THR A 112 -32.25 -18.36 -13.34
N MET A 113 -31.48 -17.30 -13.56
CA MET A 113 -30.90 -16.47 -12.50
C MET A 113 -31.55 -15.09 -12.54
N THR A 114 -32.16 -14.68 -11.43
CA THR A 114 -32.85 -13.38 -11.32
C THR A 114 -32.14 -12.49 -10.32
N HIS A 115 -31.67 -11.32 -10.78
CA HIS A 115 -31.04 -10.31 -9.94
C HIS A 115 -32.01 -9.17 -9.64
N ARG A 116 -32.02 -8.70 -8.38
CA ARG A 116 -32.64 -7.42 -8.02
C ARG A 116 -31.55 -6.42 -7.66
N ILE A 117 -31.47 -5.33 -8.40
CA ILE A 117 -30.45 -4.29 -8.26
C ILE A 117 -31.10 -3.03 -7.71
N VAL A 118 -30.52 -2.45 -6.66
CA VAL A 118 -30.87 -1.12 -6.12
C VAL A 118 -29.57 -0.33 -5.99
N ASP A 119 -29.53 0.89 -6.52
CA ASP A 119 -28.37 1.80 -6.49
C ASP A 119 -27.04 1.16 -6.93
N GLY A 120 -27.09 0.33 -7.97
CA GLY A 120 -25.90 -0.33 -8.54
C GLY A 120 -25.34 -1.48 -7.70
N ARG A 121 -26.00 -1.87 -6.60
CA ARG A 121 -25.61 -3.03 -5.77
C ARG A 121 -26.66 -4.14 -5.90
N VAL A 122 -26.21 -5.39 -6.07
CA VAL A 122 -27.09 -6.57 -6.08
C VAL A 122 -27.54 -6.83 -4.64
N VAL A 123 -28.84 -6.69 -4.38
CA VAL A 123 -29.42 -6.83 -3.03
C VAL A 123 -30.11 -8.18 -2.81
N SER A 124 -30.40 -8.91 -3.89
CA SER A 124 -30.88 -10.30 -3.81
C SER A 124 -30.60 -11.05 -5.10
N GLU A 125 -30.22 -12.31 -4.97
CA GLU A 125 -30.01 -13.26 -6.06
C GLU A 125 -30.88 -14.50 -5.81
N VAL A 126 -31.69 -14.88 -6.80
CA VAL A 126 -32.51 -16.10 -6.77
C VAL A 126 -32.12 -16.98 -7.94
N ASN A 127 -31.80 -18.24 -7.63
CA ASN A 127 -31.38 -19.26 -8.59
C ASN A 127 -32.44 -20.35 -8.68
N ASP A 128 -33.13 -20.43 -9.82
CA ASP A 128 -34.12 -21.45 -10.10
C ASP A 128 -33.58 -22.45 -11.12
N THR A 129 -33.61 -23.73 -10.78
CA THR A 129 -33.21 -24.83 -11.68
C THR A 129 -34.42 -25.70 -11.97
N LYS A 130 -34.78 -25.82 -13.26
CA LYS A 130 -35.89 -26.66 -13.71
C LYS A 130 -35.38 -27.74 -14.66
N VAL A 131 -35.76 -28.99 -14.39
CA VAL A 131 -35.49 -30.13 -15.26
C VAL A 131 -36.66 -30.30 -16.21
N LEU A 132 -36.41 -30.21 -17.51
CA LEU A 132 -37.41 -30.44 -18.55
C LEU A 132 -37.35 -31.91 -18.96
N ARG A 133 -38.38 -32.67 -18.57
CA ARG A 133 -38.59 -34.06 -19.01
C ARG A 133 -39.48 -34.04 -20.26
N HIS A 134 -39.07 -34.75 -21.30
CA HIS A 134 -39.88 -34.92 -22.52
C HIS A 134 -41.03 -35.91 -22.30
#